data_AF-A0A9P4QKZ3-F1
#
_entry.id   AF-A0A9P4QKZ3-F1
#
_cell.length_a   1.000
_cell.length_b   1.000
_cell.length_c   1.000
_cell.angle_alpha   90.00
_cell.angle_beta   90.00
_cell.angle_gamma   90.00
#
_symmetry.space_group_name_H-M   'P 1'
#
loop_
_entity.id
_entity.type
_entity.pdbx_description
1 polymer ?
#
loop_
_entity_poly.entity_id
_entity_poly.type
_entity_poly.pdbx_seq_one_letter_code
_entity_poly.pdbx_strand_id
1 'polypeptide(L)'
;MAAGIKVDNLDFREAPESVQTHGSATARRGSLNPQGLTFVEKYFWRGLGLDIAVTLNEQRAMEKTSSGHEQQLTALAGLADNLVAQKTEMDVLSTAKAQFVRDTIATAPHCASSAIVTNRFPPPETLPSLMRFTDNILMRSYGMHDNPPGGHGHRCPICYYTHQSAPLAFASAFVPLPCNHWVHYRCIIHRCTRVEGSQCNNCPTCKTKLFEWEGISVITVATRSHIEVDGLDYPQLAYETTVNRYISNEKEAYLAECEIMEMLIRKFFNVELGRLNGFDPSYESCVLPNPSDGSPNLIRLWWEVLEELSRQRRPWCRLLQWKTHLGWLLFGMFVAVKIRRWVIEDPAFMIETNAWSMFEDSMRELQTKISQEIHGEA
;
A
#
# COMPACT_ATOMS: atom_id res chain seq x y z
N MET A 1 -42.12 26.69 21.67
CA MET A 1 -41.77 25.64 22.64
C MET A 1 -40.68 24.79 22.02
N ALA A 2 -39.43 25.09 22.37
CA ALA A 2 -38.23 24.38 21.93
C ALA A 2 -37.32 24.30 23.15
N ALA A 3 -37.05 23.09 23.62
CA ALA A 3 -36.17 22.84 24.76
C ALA A 3 -34.81 22.40 24.23
N GLY A 4 -33.81 23.25 24.45
CA GLY A 4 -32.40 22.91 24.34
C GLY A 4 -31.93 22.29 25.64
N ILE A 5 -31.05 21.30 25.55
CA ILE A 5 -30.32 20.74 26.68
C ILE A 5 -28.86 21.14 26.54
N LYS A 6 -28.39 21.92 27.52
CA LYS A 6 -26.99 22.19 27.84
C LYS A 6 -26.38 20.95 28.49
N VAL A 7 -25.11 20.68 28.21
CA VAL A 7 -24.29 19.79 29.04
C VAL A 7 -23.16 20.62 29.61
N ASP A 8 -23.06 20.58 30.93
CA ASP A 8 -22.17 21.39 31.76
C ASP A 8 -20.73 20.83 31.82
N ASN A 9 -19.82 21.73 32.15
CA ASN A 9 -18.41 21.51 32.48
C ASN A 9 -18.24 20.50 33.63
N LEU A 10 -17.22 19.64 33.52
CA LEU A 10 -16.69 18.90 34.66
C LEU A 10 -15.21 19.23 34.87
N ASP A 11 -14.96 19.72 36.08
CA ASP A 11 -13.70 20.07 36.71
C ASP A 11 -12.70 18.90 36.76
N PHE A 12 -11.44 19.21 36.48
CA PHE A 12 -10.29 18.38 36.84
C PHE A 12 -9.93 18.64 38.31
N ARG A 13 -10.02 17.60 39.14
CA ARG A 13 -9.41 17.58 40.48
C ARG A 13 -8.14 16.74 40.49
N GLU A 14 -7.20 17.25 41.28
CA GLU A 14 -5.82 16.83 41.46
C GLU A 14 -5.66 15.39 41.97
N ALA A 15 -4.51 14.80 41.63
CA ALA A 15 -4.06 13.48 42.03
C ALA A 15 -3.54 13.46 43.49
N PRO A 16 -3.62 12.31 44.18
CA PRO A 16 -2.78 12.06 45.35
C PRO A 16 -1.57 11.16 45.02
N GLU A 17 -0.49 11.46 45.75
CA GLU A 17 0.85 10.90 45.66
C GLU A 17 0.99 9.44 46.16
N SER A 18 1.99 8.77 45.58
CA SER A 18 2.90 7.76 46.13
C SER A 18 2.37 6.54 46.90
N VAL A 19 2.64 5.35 46.35
CA VAL A 19 2.99 4.16 47.14
C VAL A 19 4.18 3.46 46.48
N GLN A 20 5.29 3.38 47.23
CA GLN A 20 6.45 2.54 46.92
C GLN A 20 6.10 1.06 47.15
N THR A 21 6.43 0.19 46.20
CA THR A 21 6.66 -1.23 46.50
C THR A 21 7.89 -1.75 45.77
N HIS A 22 8.81 -2.30 46.55
CA HIS A 22 9.93 -3.11 46.09
C HIS A 22 9.43 -4.48 45.62
N GLY A 23 9.90 -4.94 44.46
CA GLY A 23 9.62 -6.29 43.97
C GLY A 23 10.57 -6.66 42.84
N SER A 24 11.68 -7.32 43.21
CA SER A 24 12.67 -7.88 42.30
C SER A 24 12.07 -9.08 41.53
N ALA A 25 12.04 -8.98 40.20
CA ALA A 25 11.82 -10.12 39.32
C ALA A 25 12.79 -10.08 38.13
N THR A 26 13.62 -11.11 38.06
CA THR A 26 14.63 -11.39 37.04
C THR A 26 14.04 -11.47 35.64
N ALA A 27 14.34 -10.50 34.79
CA ALA A 27 13.98 -10.48 33.37
C ALA A 27 14.92 -11.40 32.57
N ARG A 28 14.37 -12.48 31.99
CA ARG A 28 15.00 -13.18 30.86
C ARG A 28 14.90 -12.27 29.63
N ARG A 29 16.03 -11.67 29.23
CA ARG A 29 16.18 -10.98 27.93
C ARG A 29 16.12 -12.01 26.80
N GLY A 30 14.95 -12.18 26.20
CA GLY A 30 14.87 -12.60 24.81
C GLY A 30 15.28 -11.42 23.93
N SER A 31 16.39 -11.56 23.22
CA SER A 31 16.85 -10.59 22.23
C SER A 31 15.83 -10.57 21.07
N LEU A 32 14.97 -9.55 21.06
CA LEU A 32 14.21 -9.18 19.87
C LEU A 32 15.17 -8.45 18.93
N ASN A 33 15.43 -9.05 17.77
CA ASN A 33 16.28 -8.49 16.73
C ASN A 33 15.57 -7.28 16.08
N PRO A 34 16.08 -6.04 16.20
CA PRO A 34 15.38 -4.83 15.76
C PRO A 34 15.77 -4.43 14.32
N GLN A 35 15.88 -5.39 13.40
CA GLN A 35 16.03 -5.06 11.99
C GLN A 35 14.67 -4.71 11.39
N GLY A 36 14.43 -3.39 11.33
CA GLY A 36 13.23 -2.79 10.75
C GLY A 36 13.04 -3.15 9.28
N LEU A 37 11.76 -3.23 8.90
CA LEU A 37 11.26 -3.67 7.59
C LEU A 37 11.81 -5.04 7.19
N THR A 38 10.98 -6.06 7.36
CA THR A 38 11.32 -7.42 6.94
C THR A 38 11.74 -7.41 5.47
N PHE A 39 12.72 -8.25 5.11
CA PHE A 39 13.23 -8.41 3.74
C PHE A 39 12.08 -8.42 2.71
N VAL A 40 10.96 -9.08 3.04
CA VAL A 40 9.74 -9.18 2.21
C VAL A 40 9.03 -7.84 1.97
N GLU A 41 8.99 -6.91 2.92
CA GLU A 41 8.40 -5.57 2.71
C GLU A 41 9.22 -4.73 1.72
N LYS A 42 10.55 -4.93 1.69
CA LYS A 42 11.44 -4.28 0.72
C LYS A 42 11.27 -4.81 -0.70
N TYR A 43 10.97 -6.11 -0.86
CA TYR A 43 10.63 -6.69 -2.18
C TYR A 43 9.16 -6.47 -2.57
N PHE A 44 8.26 -6.30 -1.61
CA PHE A 44 6.85 -6.06 -1.89
C PHE A 44 6.63 -4.75 -2.65
N TRP A 45 7.21 -3.64 -2.18
CA TRP A 45 7.10 -2.37 -2.89
C TRP A 45 7.82 -2.37 -4.25
N ARG A 46 8.82 -3.23 -4.43
CA ARG A 46 9.44 -3.51 -5.74
C ARG A 46 8.55 -4.40 -6.63
N GLY A 47 7.80 -5.32 -6.03
CA GLY A 47 6.97 -6.33 -6.69
C GLY A 47 5.60 -5.87 -7.15
N LEU A 48 5.17 -4.62 -6.87
CA LEU A 48 3.97 -4.04 -7.46
C LEU A 48 4.03 -3.89 -8.99
N GLY A 49 5.13 -4.30 -9.65
CA GLY A 49 5.26 -4.26 -11.11
C GLY A 49 5.28 -2.84 -11.68
N LEU A 50 5.42 -1.82 -10.83
CA LEU A 50 5.47 -0.40 -11.20
C LEU A 50 6.89 0.06 -11.58
N ASP A 51 7.81 -0.87 -11.88
CA ASP A 51 9.14 -0.59 -12.42
C ASP A 51 9.04 -0.26 -13.93
N ILE A 52 8.44 0.89 -14.26
CA ILE A 52 8.48 1.43 -15.63
C ILE A 52 9.76 2.28 -15.84
N ALA A 53 10.41 2.77 -14.78
CA ALA A 53 11.48 3.77 -14.90
C ALA A 53 12.91 3.27 -14.66
N VAL A 54 13.13 2.14 -13.96
CA VAL A 54 14.49 1.70 -13.59
C VAL A 54 15.12 0.79 -14.66
N THR A 55 14.31 0.02 -15.38
CA THR A 55 14.76 -1.02 -16.32
C THR A 55 15.39 -0.45 -17.61
N LEU A 56 15.04 0.77 -18.02
CA LEU A 56 15.54 1.38 -19.27
C LEU A 56 17.00 1.84 -19.20
N ASN A 57 17.54 2.13 -18.01
CA ASN A 57 18.95 2.47 -17.85
C ASN A 57 19.87 1.24 -17.83
N GLU A 58 19.36 0.07 -17.44
CA GLU A 58 20.13 -1.18 -17.42
C GLU A 58 20.15 -1.87 -18.78
N GLN A 59 19.10 -1.75 -19.59
CA GLN A 59 19.07 -2.32 -20.96
C GLN A 59 20.10 -1.66 -21.90
N ARG A 60 20.35 -0.35 -21.78
CA ARG A 60 21.38 0.33 -22.60
C ARG A 60 22.81 -0.10 -22.29
N ALA A 61 23.06 -0.73 -21.14
CA ALA A 61 24.37 -1.26 -20.79
C ALA A 61 24.64 -2.65 -21.39
N MET A 62 23.60 -3.40 -21.77
CA MET A 62 23.73 -4.78 -22.27
C MET A 62 23.84 -4.90 -23.80
N GLU A 63 23.51 -3.86 -24.57
CA GLU A 63 23.54 -3.89 -26.05
C GLU A 63 24.95 -3.83 -26.69
N LYS A 64 26.04 -3.97 -25.91
CA LYS A 64 27.42 -3.84 -26.42
C LYS A 64 28.21 -5.13 -26.66
N THR A 65 27.59 -6.30 -26.63
CA THR A 65 28.28 -7.56 -26.93
C THR A 65 27.48 -8.41 -27.91
N SER A 66 27.63 -8.15 -29.21
CA SER A 66 27.03 -8.93 -30.29
C SER A 66 28.08 -9.65 -31.14
N SER A 67 28.22 -10.96 -30.91
CA SER A 67 28.71 -11.90 -31.93
C SER A 67 28.28 -13.37 -31.74
N GLY A 68 27.33 -13.65 -30.83
CA GLY A 68 26.75 -15.00 -30.63
C GLY A 68 25.27 -15.15 -31.01
N HIS A 69 24.65 -14.11 -31.56
CA HIS A 69 23.18 -13.98 -31.60
C HIS A 69 22.47 -14.78 -32.70
N GLU A 70 23.15 -15.20 -33.76
CA GLU A 70 22.45 -15.69 -34.95
C GLU A 70 21.90 -17.13 -34.80
N GLN A 71 22.56 -17.99 -34.01
CA GLN A 71 22.07 -19.34 -33.73
C GLN A 71 21.00 -19.40 -32.63
N GLN A 72 21.00 -18.42 -31.72
CA GLN A 72 19.97 -18.32 -30.66
C GLN A 72 18.65 -17.76 -31.21
N LEU A 73 18.70 -16.87 -32.22
CA LEU A 73 17.50 -16.29 -32.82
C LEU A 73 16.65 -17.33 -33.59
N THR A 74 17.25 -18.34 -34.20
CA THR A 74 16.50 -19.41 -34.88
C THR A 74 15.81 -20.35 -33.90
N ALA A 75 16.44 -20.65 -32.75
CA ALA A 75 15.82 -21.45 -31.69
C ALA A 75 14.69 -20.70 -30.97
N LEU A 76 14.84 -19.38 -30.80
CA LEU A 76 13.83 -18.51 -30.20
C LEU A 76 12.59 -18.32 -31.10
N ALA A 77 12.77 -18.28 -32.43
CA ALA A 77 11.66 -18.19 -33.37
C ALA A 77 10.71 -19.41 -33.28
N GLY A 78 11.27 -20.63 -33.20
CA GLY A 78 10.46 -21.86 -33.05
C GLY A 78 9.74 -21.98 -31.70
N LEU A 79 10.30 -21.39 -30.64
CA LEU A 79 9.64 -21.29 -29.32
C LEU A 79 8.53 -20.25 -29.32
N ALA A 80 8.70 -19.14 -30.04
CA ALA A 80 7.69 -18.10 -30.17
C ALA A 80 6.43 -18.61 -30.90
N ASP A 81 6.59 -19.39 -31.96
CA ASP A 81 5.46 -19.95 -32.71
C ASP A 81 4.64 -20.94 -31.86
N ASN A 82 5.31 -21.77 -31.05
CA ASN A 82 4.65 -22.68 -30.12
C ASN A 82 3.92 -21.93 -28.98
N LEU A 83 4.48 -20.83 -28.49
CA LEU A 83 3.85 -19.98 -27.48
C LEU A 83 2.65 -19.21 -28.03
N VAL A 84 2.69 -18.77 -29.30
CA VAL A 84 1.54 -18.14 -29.97
C VAL A 84 0.40 -19.14 -30.15
N ALA A 85 0.70 -20.40 -30.52
CA ALA A 85 -0.30 -21.46 -30.61
C ALA A 85 -0.96 -21.74 -29.24
N GLN A 86 -0.16 -21.91 -28.18
CA GLN A 86 -0.68 -22.12 -26.81
C GLN A 86 -1.48 -20.92 -26.29
N LYS A 87 -1.05 -19.68 -26.61
CA LYS A 87 -1.77 -18.46 -26.25
C LYS A 87 -3.14 -18.39 -26.93
N THR A 88 -3.22 -18.81 -28.20
CA THR A 88 -4.47 -18.81 -28.95
C THR A 88 -5.48 -19.80 -28.33
N GLU A 89 -5.03 -20.98 -27.88
CA GLU A 89 -5.89 -21.94 -27.17
C GLU A 89 -6.34 -21.41 -25.79
N MET A 90 -5.44 -20.75 -25.05
CA MET A 90 -5.77 -20.11 -23.78
C MET A 90 -6.74 -18.94 -23.94
N ASP A 91 -6.61 -18.13 -25.00
CA ASP A 91 -7.49 -17.00 -25.29
C ASP A 91 -8.90 -17.48 -25.68
N VAL A 92 -9.02 -18.59 -26.39
CA VAL A 92 -10.32 -19.24 -26.67
C VAL A 92 -10.96 -19.76 -25.38
N LEU A 93 -10.20 -20.40 -24.50
CA LEU A 93 -10.70 -20.90 -23.21
C LEU A 93 -11.08 -19.76 -22.25
N SER A 94 -10.31 -18.67 -22.26
CA SER A 94 -10.56 -17.44 -21.50
C SER A 94 -11.82 -16.73 -21.99
N THR A 95 -12.00 -16.63 -23.30
CA THR A 95 -13.19 -16.03 -23.92
C THR A 95 -14.44 -16.86 -23.61
N ALA A 96 -14.34 -18.20 -23.65
CA ALA A 96 -15.43 -19.10 -23.28
C ALA A 96 -15.80 -19.00 -21.79
N LYS A 97 -14.82 -18.90 -20.88
CA LYS A 97 -15.05 -18.66 -19.46
C LYS A 97 -15.66 -17.28 -19.19
N ALA A 98 -15.18 -16.23 -19.85
CA ALA A 98 -15.72 -14.89 -19.74
C ALA A 98 -17.15 -14.77 -20.29
N GLN A 99 -17.49 -15.55 -21.33
CA GLN A 99 -18.85 -15.64 -21.84
C GLN A 99 -19.77 -16.39 -20.87
N PHE A 100 -19.32 -17.53 -20.34
CA PHE A 100 -20.06 -18.30 -19.33
C PHE A 100 -20.34 -17.48 -18.07
N VAL A 101 -19.37 -16.72 -17.57
CA VAL A 101 -19.56 -15.82 -16.41
C VAL A 101 -20.56 -14.71 -16.74
N ARG A 102 -20.49 -14.11 -17.93
CA ARG A 102 -21.47 -13.09 -18.37
C ARG A 102 -22.89 -13.64 -18.48
N ASP A 103 -23.05 -14.84 -19.03
CA ASP A 103 -24.36 -15.48 -19.18
C ASP A 103 -24.93 -15.95 -17.83
N THR A 104 -24.06 -16.35 -16.89
CA THR A 104 -24.44 -16.68 -15.51
C THR A 104 -24.88 -15.43 -14.72
N ILE A 105 -24.22 -14.29 -14.93
CA ILE A 105 -24.60 -13.00 -14.32
C ILE A 105 -25.92 -12.48 -14.92
N ALA A 106 -26.15 -12.67 -16.22
CA ALA A 106 -27.34 -12.17 -16.91
C ALA A 106 -28.63 -12.93 -16.55
N THR A 107 -28.51 -14.16 -16.04
CA THR A 107 -29.65 -15.05 -15.72
C THR A 107 -29.94 -15.15 -14.22
N ALA A 108 -29.12 -14.57 -13.36
CA ALA A 108 -29.34 -14.55 -11.93
C ALA A 108 -30.52 -13.62 -11.55
N PRO A 109 -31.56 -14.12 -10.87
CA PRO A 109 -32.70 -13.31 -10.47
C PRO A 109 -32.26 -12.21 -9.48
N HIS A 110 -32.72 -10.98 -9.74
CA HIS A 110 -32.45 -9.78 -8.96
C HIS A 110 -32.72 -9.94 -7.46
N CYS A 111 -31.70 -10.31 -6.69
CA CYS A 111 -31.68 -10.17 -5.24
C CYS A 111 -30.25 -9.80 -4.80
N ALA A 112 -30.13 -8.60 -4.21
CA ALA A 112 -28.95 -8.06 -3.51
C ALA A 112 -27.71 -7.64 -4.34
N SER A 113 -27.94 -6.79 -5.34
CA SER A 113 -26.95 -5.76 -5.73
C SER A 113 -27.38 -4.44 -5.09
N SER A 114 -26.64 -3.95 -4.07
CA SER A 114 -26.50 -2.53 -3.66
C SER A 114 -25.92 -2.41 -2.22
N ALA A 115 -24.67 -2.80 -2.01
CA ALA A 115 -23.87 -2.28 -0.88
C ALA A 115 -22.39 -2.13 -1.24
N ILE A 116 -22.07 -2.07 -2.54
CA ILE A 116 -20.85 -1.38 -2.98
C ILE A 116 -21.13 0.09 -2.71
N VAL A 117 -20.36 0.68 -1.79
CA VAL A 117 -20.40 2.09 -1.43
C VAL A 117 -20.11 2.93 -2.68
N THR A 118 -21.13 3.19 -3.49
CA THR A 118 -21.07 4.17 -4.57
C THR A 118 -21.30 5.53 -3.93
N ASN A 119 -20.22 6.12 -3.40
CA ASN A 119 -20.20 7.51 -2.97
C ASN A 119 -20.35 8.39 -4.23
N ARG A 120 -21.60 8.70 -4.61
CA ARG A 120 -21.92 9.64 -5.71
C ARG A 120 -21.78 11.07 -5.22
N PHE A 121 -20.56 11.57 -5.24
CA PHE A 121 -20.29 13.00 -5.36
C PHE A 121 -19.34 13.18 -6.55
N PRO A 122 -19.66 14.01 -7.57
CA PRO A 122 -18.61 14.49 -8.46
C PRO A 122 -17.70 15.37 -7.59
N PRO A 123 -16.42 15.00 -7.39
CA PRO A 123 -15.62 15.70 -6.40
C PRO A 123 -15.23 17.09 -6.94
N PRO A 124 -15.27 18.15 -6.10
CA PRO A 124 -14.48 19.36 -6.40
C PRO A 124 -13.05 18.93 -6.65
N GLU A 125 -12.34 19.49 -7.66
CA GLU A 125 -10.99 19.05 -8.10
C GLU A 125 -10.14 18.55 -6.91
N THR A 126 -10.22 17.25 -6.65
CA THR A 126 -9.59 16.66 -5.48
C THR A 126 -8.13 16.57 -5.82
N LEU A 127 -7.30 17.15 -4.97
CA LEU A 127 -5.86 17.02 -5.13
C LEU A 127 -5.50 15.52 -5.18
N PRO A 128 -4.58 15.14 -6.07
CA PRO A 128 -4.18 13.74 -6.22
C PRO A 128 -3.53 13.23 -4.93
N SER A 129 -3.47 11.90 -4.73
CA SER A 129 -2.56 11.34 -3.71
C SER A 129 -1.10 11.61 -4.08
N LEU A 130 -0.17 11.48 -3.12
CA LEU A 130 1.27 11.59 -3.43
C LEU A 130 1.71 10.58 -4.51
N MET A 131 1.15 9.38 -4.51
CA MET A 131 1.49 8.35 -5.49
C MET A 131 1.07 8.77 -6.91
N ARG A 132 -0.18 9.22 -7.10
CA ARG A 132 -0.63 9.78 -8.38
C ARG A 132 0.16 11.04 -8.78
N PHE A 133 0.44 11.92 -7.82
CA PHE A 133 1.26 13.10 -8.07
C PHE A 133 2.66 12.73 -8.59
N THR A 134 3.30 11.75 -7.96
CA THR A 134 4.66 11.34 -8.32
C THR A 134 4.69 10.56 -9.63
N ASP A 135 3.92 9.48 -9.75
CA ASP A 135 4.04 8.53 -10.86
C ASP A 135 3.34 9.01 -12.12
N ASN A 136 2.33 9.86 -11.98
CA ASN A 136 1.55 10.33 -13.12
C ASN A 136 1.94 11.78 -13.45
N ILE A 137 1.89 12.69 -12.49
CA ILE A 137 2.07 14.12 -12.79
C ILE A 137 3.56 14.48 -13.01
N LEU A 138 4.43 14.11 -12.06
CA LEU A 138 5.86 14.45 -12.18
C LEU A 138 6.55 13.67 -13.30
N MET A 139 6.19 12.39 -13.50
CA MET A 139 6.85 11.54 -14.50
C MET A 139 6.33 11.74 -15.93
N ARG A 140 5.11 12.26 -16.14
CA ARG A 140 4.62 12.64 -17.50
C ARG A 140 5.56 13.61 -18.22
N SER A 141 6.27 14.44 -17.46
CA SER A 141 7.14 15.50 -17.98
C SER A 141 8.60 15.07 -18.09
N TYR A 142 8.88 13.79 -18.35
CA TYR A 142 10.25 13.25 -18.37
C TYR A 142 11.19 14.03 -19.30
N GLY A 143 10.71 14.47 -20.47
CA GLY A 143 11.51 15.29 -21.40
C GLY A 143 11.92 16.66 -20.86
N MET A 144 11.30 17.13 -19.77
CA MET A 144 11.68 18.37 -19.07
C MET A 144 12.61 18.12 -17.89
N HIS A 145 12.79 16.88 -17.43
CA HIS A 145 13.64 16.59 -16.28
C HIS A 145 15.06 17.08 -16.53
N ASP A 146 15.69 17.65 -15.50
CA ASP A 146 17.05 18.18 -15.54
C ASP A 146 17.28 19.34 -16.53
N ASN A 147 16.20 19.92 -17.09
CA ASN A 147 16.26 21.03 -18.05
C ASN A 147 15.46 22.26 -17.57
N PRO A 148 15.84 22.89 -16.43
CA PRO A 148 15.16 24.08 -15.95
C PRO A 148 15.33 25.26 -16.93
N PRO A 149 14.30 26.11 -17.11
CA PRO A 149 14.38 27.27 -17.99
C PRO A 149 15.48 28.22 -17.50
N GLY A 150 16.24 28.85 -18.41
CA GLY A 150 17.34 29.75 -17.99
C GLY A 150 18.63 29.05 -17.52
N GLY A 151 18.71 27.72 -17.64
CA GLY A 151 19.96 26.96 -17.49
C GLY A 151 20.34 26.61 -16.05
N HIS A 152 21.65 26.48 -15.79
CA HIS A 152 22.17 25.83 -14.58
C HIS A 152 22.06 26.64 -13.27
N GLY A 153 21.52 27.86 -13.33
CA GLY A 153 21.36 28.73 -12.15
C GLY A 153 20.28 28.27 -11.17
N HIS A 154 19.36 27.39 -11.58
CA HIS A 154 18.26 26.94 -10.73
C HIS A 154 18.75 26.07 -9.57
N ARG A 155 18.37 26.47 -8.35
CA ARG A 155 18.67 25.76 -7.11
C ARG A 155 17.40 25.13 -6.55
N CYS A 156 17.54 23.93 -6.01
CA CYS A 156 16.46 23.28 -5.28
C CYS A 156 16.13 24.07 -4.01
N PRO A 157 14.86 24.43 -3.76
CA PRO A 157 14.47 25.20 -2.56
C PRO A 157 14.52 24.38 -1.26
N ILE A 158 14.89 23.10 -1.32
CA ILE A 158 14.98 22.20 -0.16
C ILE A 158 16.45 21.96 0.21
N CYS A 159 17.28 21.52 -0.73
CA CYS A 159 18.68 21.22 -0.46
C CYS A 159 19.67 22.32 -0.90
N TYR A 160 19.19 23.38 -1.55
CA TYR A 160 19.96 24.52 -2.07
C TYR A 160 21.06 24.21 -3.10
N TYR A 161 21.26 22.94 -3.46
CA TYR A 161 22.10 22.53 -4.58
C TYR A 161 21.44 22.83 -5.93
N THR A 162 22.26 23.08 -6.95
CA THR A 162 21.82 23.08 -8.35
C THR A 162 21.58 21.64 -8.81
N HIS A 163 20.84 21.46 -9.91
CA HIS A 163 20.56 20.12 -10.43
C HIS A 163 21.81 19.31 -10.81
N GLN A 164 22.93 19.98 -11.13
CA GLN A 164 24.20 19.32 -11.48
C GLN A 164 25.15 19.12 -10.29
N SER A 165 24.89 19.79 -9.16
CA SER A 165 25.80 19.78 -8.00
C SER A 165 25.26 19.01 -6.81
N ALA A 166 24.10 18.36 -6.94
CA ALA A 166 23.55 17.52 -5.89
C ALA A 166 24.53 16.36 -5.60
N PRO A 167 24.91 16.13 -4.32
CA PRO A 167 25.75 14.99 -3.98
C PRO A 167 25.12 13.68 -4.43
N LEU A 168 25.93 12.69 -4.83
CA LEU A 168 25.44 11.40 -5.36
C LEU A 168 24.43 10.71 -4.45
N ALA A 169 24.57 10.84 -3.13
CA ALA A 169 23.62 10.31 -2.14
C ALA A 169 22.19 10.89 -2.28
N PHE A 170 22.05 12.05 -2.91
CA PHE A 170 20.79 12.76 -3.15
C PHE A 170 20.48 12.92 -4.64
N ALA A 171 21.32 12.37 -5.53
CA ALA A 171 21.13 12.48 -6.96
C ALA A 171 19.78 11.88 -7.35
N SER A 172 18.95 12.70 -7.99
CA SER A 172 17.65 12.35 -8.52
C SER A 172 17.25 13.39 -9.54
N ALA A 173 16.30 13.04 -10.42
CA ALA A 173 15.77 13.95 -11.41
C ALA A 173 15.37 15.28 -10.77
N PHE A 174 15.80 16.38 -11.38
CA PHE A 174 15.33 17.72 -11.08
C PHE A 174 14.06 17.96 -11.88
N VAL A 175 12.92 17.97 -11.18
CA VAL A 175 11.60 17.90 -11.80
C VAL A 175 10.85 19.24 -11.68
N PRO A 176 10.08 19.62 -12.71
CA PRO A 176 9.17 20.75 -12.61
C PRO A 176 7.93 20.37 -11.79
N LEU A 177 7.57 21.22 -10.84
CA LEU A 177 6.28 21.16 -10.14
C LEU A 177 5.19 21.82 -10.99
N PRO A 178 3.90 21.49 -10.79
CA PRO A 178 2.78 22.14 -11.49
C PRO A 178 2.71 23.67 -11.36
N CYS A 179 3.34 24.23 -10.34
CA CYS A 179 3.48 25.68 -10.12
C CYS A 179 4.75 26.28 -10.74
N ASN A 180 5.40 25.58 -11.67
CA ASN A 180 6.63 25.97 -12.38
C ASN A 180 7.89 26.15 -11.53
N HIS A 181 7.85 25.80 -10.25
CA HIS A 181 9.06 25.69 -9.41
C HIS A 181 9.75 24.35 -9.64
N TRP A 182 11.07 24.31 -9.42
CA TRP A 182 11.87 23.12 -9.66
C TRP A 182 12.44 22.54 -8.37
N VAL A 183 12.47 21.22 -8.26
CA VAL A 183 12.93 20.52 -7.06
C VAL A 183 13.56 19.19 -7.44
N HIS A 184 14.52 18.71 -6.65
CA HIS A 184 14.96 17.31 -6.78
C HIS A 184 13.83 16.38 -6.31
N TYR A 185 13.53 15.34 -7.10
CA TYR A 185 12.51 14.35 -6.77
C TYR A 185 12.71 13.77 -5.36
N ARG A 186 13.93 13.34 -5.00
CA ARG A 186 14.19 12.82 -3.65
C ARG A 186 13.94 13.85 -2.55
N CYS A 187 14.21 15.13 -2.82
CA CYS A 187 14.00 16.20 -1.84
C CYS A 187 12.51 16.42 -1.52
N ILE A 188 11.63 16.35 -2.53
CA ILE A 188 10.19 16.48 -2.26
C ILE A 188 9.66 15.27 -1.49
N ILE A 189 10.08 14.05 -1.82
CA ILE A 189 9.66 12.84 -1.07
C ILE A 189 10.18 12.88 0.36
N HIS A 190 11.46 13.21 0.56
CA HIS A 190 12.07 13.35 1.89
C HIS A 190 11.38 14.43 2.73
N ARG A 191 10.93 15.52 2.11
CA ARG A 191 10.13 16.55 2.81
C ARG A 191 8.79 15.97 3.28
N CYS A 192 8.14 15.11 2.49
CA CYS A 192 6.87 14.49 2.84
C CYS A 192 6.95 13.55 4.05
N THR A 193 8.13 12.98 4.30
CA THR A 193 8.34 12.05 5.43
C THR A 193 8.64 12.78 6.73
N ARG A 194 9.26 13.98 6.68
CA ARG A 194 9.78 14.69 7.87
C ARG A 194 9.00 15.93 8.30
N VAL A 195 8.35 16.62 7.36
CA VAL A 195 7.64 17.86 7.69
C VAL A 195 6.23 17.52 8.16
N GLU A 196 5.82 18.09 9.30
CA GLU A 196 4.48 17.93 9.83
C GLU A 196 3.46 18.92 9.26
N GLY A 197 2.18 18.57 9.38
CA GLY A 197 1.06 19.46 9.09
C GLY A 197 0.90 19.79 7.60
N SER A 198 0.30 20.95 7.31
CA SER A 198 -0.05 21.38 5.95
C SER A 198 1.14 21.78 5.06
N GLN A 199 2.38 21.69 5.56
CA GLN A 199 3.56 22.10 4.79
C GLN A 199 4.21 20.96 4.01
N CYS A 200 3.84 19.71 4.29
CA CYS A 200 4.42 18.52 3.67
C CYS A 200 3.93 18.29 2.24
N ASN A 201 2.73 18.80 1.90
CA ASN A 201 2.09 18.65 0.60
C ASN A 201 1.99 19.95 -0.21
N ASN A 202 2.78 20.95 0.17
CA ASN A 202 2.80 22.25 -0.51
C ASN A 202 4.15 22.46 -1.20
N CYS A 203 4.12 23.24 -2.28
CA CYS A 203 5.32 23.72 -2.93
C CYS A 203 6.22 24.45 -1.89
N PRO A 204 7.50 24.09 -1.77
CA PRO A 204 8.41 24.72 -0.81
C PRO A 204 8.55 26.23 -1.03
N THR A 205 8.38 26.71 -2.27
CA THR A 205 8.56 28.10 -2.67
C THR A 205 7.27 28.92 -2.55
N CYS A 206 6.25 28.63 -3.36
CA CYS A 206 5.02 29.44 -3.43
C CYS A 206 3.87 28.94 -2.55
N LYS A 207 4.08 27.84 -1.80
CA LYS A 207 3.10 27.24 -0.88
C LYS A 207 1.80 26.73 -1.55
N THR A 208 1.72 26.67 -2.87
CA THR A 208 0.62 25.99 -3.58
C THR A 208 0.51 24.54 -3.13
N LYS A 209 -0.69 24.09 -2.74
CA LYS A 209 -0.96 22.69 -2.36
C LYS A 209 -0.84 21.81 -3.61
N LEU A 210 -0.05 20.74 -3.54
CA LEU A 210 0.34 19.90 -4.69
C LEU A 210 -0.44 18.58 -4.73
N PHE A 211 -0.73 18.00 -3.57
CA PHE A 211 -1.40 16.71 -3.42
C PHE A 211 -2.11 16.63 -2.05
N GLU A 212 -2.94 15.62 -1.85
CA GLU A 212 -3.45 15.25 -0.53
C GLU A 212 -2.43 14.36 0.18
N TRP A 213 -2.04 14.75 1.39
CA TRP A 213 -1.08 13.98 2.16
C TRP A 213 -1.76 12.77 2.81
N GLU A 214 -1.24 11.59 2.52
CA GLU A 214 -1.70 10.32 3.06
C GLU A 214 -0.49 9.47 3.44
N GLY A 215 -0.43 9.00 4.68
CA GLY A 215 0.71 8.23 5.16
C GLY A 215 1.01 7.01 4.31
N ILE A 216 -0.02 6.25 3.94
CA ILE A 216 0.16 5.01 3.17
C ILE A 216 0.82 5.29 1.80
N SER A 217 0.46 6.40 1.16
CA SER A 217 1.11 6.82 -0.09
C SER A 217 2.55 7.28 0.14
N VAL A 218 2.82 7.97 1.25
CA VAL A 218 4.16 8.46 1.61
C VAL A 218 5.11 7.31 1.90
N ILE A 219 4.70 6.34 2.72
CA ILE A 219 5.53 5.17 3.02
C ILE A 219 5.76 4.32 1.77
N THR A 220 4.75 4.18 0.91
CA THR A 220 4.88 3.52 -0.41
C THR A 220 5.97 4.20 -1.24
N VAL A 221 5.85 5.51 -1.45
CA VAL A 221 6.76 6.28 -2.30
C VAL A 221 8.17 6.34 -1.71
N ALA A 222 8.28 6.52 -0.39
CA ALA A 222 9.56 6.55 0.30
C ALA A 222 10.28 5.21 0.18
N THR A 223 9.57 4.09 0.36
CA THR A 223 10.17 2.75 0.31
C THR A 223 10.72 2.41 -1.07
N ARG A 224 9.96 2.66 -2.15
CA ARG A 224 10.46 2.47 -3.53
C ARG A 224 11.64 3.40 -3.87
N SER A 225 11.67 4.57 -3.26
CA SER A 225 12.73 5.56 -3.47
C SER A 225 13.94 5.31 -2.58
N HIS A 226 13.95 4.27 -1.72
CA HIS A 226 14.99 4.07 -0.72
C HIS A 226 15.25 5.34 0.11
N ILE A 227 14.17 5.96 0.58
CA ILE A 227 14.18 7.09 1.50
C ILE A 227 13.71 6.56 2.84
N GLU A 228 14.55 6.74 3.86
CA GLU A 228 14.19 6.38 5.22
C GLU A 228 13.05 7.28 5.71
N VAL A 229 12.05 6.63 6.30
CA VAL A 229 10.96 7.31 6.98
C VAL A 229 11.36 7.41 8.44
N ASP A 230 11.87 8.58 8.84
CA ASP A 230 12.14 8.88 10.23
C ASP A 230 10.83 8.81 11.01
N GLY A 231 10.82 8.08 12.13
CA GLY A 231 9.71 8.10 13.05
C GLY A 231 9.62 9.49 13.67
N LEU A 232 8.47 10.15 13.54
CA LEU A 232 8.17 11.32 14.34
C LEU A 232 7.90 10.85 15.77
N ASP A 233 8.51 11.51 16.74
CA ASP A 233 8.23 11.27 18.14
C ASP A 233 6.84 11.82 18.46
N TYR A 234 6.05 11.05 19.22
CA TYR A 234 4.79 11.57 19.73
C TYR A 234 5.07 12.41 20.97
N PRO A 235 4.40 13.57 21.12
CA PRO A 235 4.54 14.38 22.33
C PRO A 235 4.00 13.68 23.59
N GLN A 236 3.17 12.63 23.41
CA GLN A 236 2.57 11.86 24.50
C GLN A 236 2.68 10.36 24.23
N LEU A 237 3.06 9.61 25.26
CA LEU A 237 3.04 8.14 25.23
C LEU A 237 1.59 7.65 25.15
N ALA A 238 1.25 6.92 24.10
CA ALA A 238 -0.03 6.23 23.98
C ALA A 238 0.10 4.77 24.43
N TYR A 239 -0.85 4.25 25.19
CA TYR A 239 -0.89 2.82 25.54
C TYR A 239 -1.82 2.07 24.59
N GLU A 240 -1.29 1.11 23.83
CA GLU A 240 -2.07 0.24 22.97
C GLU A 240 -2.42 -1.05 23.73
N THR A 241 -3.70 -1.20 24.05
CA THR A 241 -4.21 -2.31 24.87
C THR A 241 -4.18 -3.62 24.12
N THR A 242 -4.35 -3.63 22.80
CA THR A 242 -4.44 -4.85 21.98
C THR A 242 -3.12 -5.62 21.99
N VAL A 243 -2.00 -4.90 21.93
CA VAL A 243 -0.63 -5.47 21.96
C VAL A 243 0.10 -5.17 23.27
N ASN A 244 -0.62 -4.67 24.29
CA ASN A 244 -0.15 -4.46 25.66
C ASN A 244 1.20 -3.72 25.75
N ARG A 245 1.33 -2.58 25.03
CA ARG A 245 2.59 -1.83 24.94
C ARG A 245 2.40 -0.32 24.85
N TYR A 246 3.39 0.42 25.34
CA TYR A 246 3.48 1.86 25.14
C TYR A 246 4.05 2.17 23.75
N ILE A 247 3.50 3.22 23.13
CA ILE A 247 3.87 3.73 21.82
C ILE A 247 4.37 5.16 22.03
N SER A 248 5.65 5.38 21.71
CA SER A 248 6.36 6.64 21.88
C SER A 248 6.63 7.39 20.59
N ASN A 249 6.60 6.69 19.46
CA ASN A 249 6.89 7.26 18.15
C ASN A 249 6.12 6.54 17.03
N GLU A 250 6.15 7.14 15.84
CA GLU A 250 5.45 6.67 14.65
C GLU A 250 5.90 5.28 14.19
N LYS A 251 7.18 4.92 14.39
CA LYS A 251 7.69 3.58 14.06
C LYS A 251 7.08 2.53 14.98
N GLU A 252 6.98 2.82 16.27
CA GLU A 252 6.31 1.95 17.24
C GLU A 252 4.82 1.85 16.97
N ALA A 253 4.14 2.92 16.53
CA ALA A 253 2.75 2.85 16.10
C ALA A 253 2.59 1.93 14.88
N TYR A 254 3.44 2.09 13.87
CA TYR A 254 3.44 1.26 12.66
C TYR A 254 3.61 -0.23 13.00
N LEU A 255 4.58 -0.55 13.86
CA LEU A 255 4.83 -1.93 14.29
C LEU A 255 3.64 -2.48 15.09
N ALA A 256 2.88 -1.65 15.80
CA ALA A 256 1.75 -2.07 16.63
C ALA A 256 0.59 -2.45 15.73
N GLU A 257 0.31 -1.59 14.74
CA GLU A 257 -0.70 -1.85 13.71
C GLU A 257 -0.39 -3.14 12.94
N CYS A 258 0.88 -3.38 12.59
CA CYS A 258 1.27 -4.63 11.93
C CYS A 258 0.99 -5.87 12.80
N GLU A 259 1.32 -5.81 14.10
CA GLU A 259 1.07 -6.91 15.03
C GLU A 259 -0.43 -7.17 15.23
N ILE A 260 -1.24 -6.11 15.32
CA ILE A 260 -2.69 -6.20 15.41
C ILE A 260 -3.28 -6.83 14.14
N MET A 261 -2.80 -6.43 12.95
CA MET A 261 -3.21 -7.07 11.70
C MET A 261 -2.88 -8.57 11.71
N GLU A 262 -1.67 -8.96 12.11
CA GLU A 262 -1.28 -10.37 12.20
C GLU A 262 -2.15 -11.15 13.22
N MET A 263 -2.50 -10.54 14.36
CA MET A 263 -3.45 -11.14 15.31
C MET A 263 -4.84 -11.35 14.70
N LEU A 264 -5.36 -10.37 13.96
CA LEU A 264 -6.65 -10.47 13.29
C LEU A 264 -6.64 -11.52 12.19
N ILE A 265 -5.56 -11.59 11.41
CA ILE A 265 -5.37 -12.62 10.37
C ILE A 265 -5.47 -14.02 10.99
N ARG A 266 -4.72 -14.28 12.07
CA ARG A 266 -4.78 -15.57 12.80
C ARG A 266 -6.18 -15.86 13.32
N LYS A 267 -6.84 -14.87 13.93
CA LYS A 267 -8.19 -15.00 14.47
C LYS A 267 -9.18 -15.43 13.37
N PHE A 268 -9.26 -14.68 12.27
CA PHE A 268 -10.23 -14.94 11.21
C PHE A 268 -9.88 -16.18 10.38
N PHE A 269 -8.59 -16.55 10.28
CA PHE A 269 -8.22 -17.85 9.72
C PHE A 269 -8.78 -19.02 10.52
N ASN A 270 -8.70 -18.96 11.85
CA ASN A 270 -9.28 -20.00 12.70
C ASN A 270 -10.81 -20.05 12.61
N VAL A 271 -11.46 -18.91 12.38
CA VAL A 271 -12.91 -18.86 12.09
C VAL A 271 -13.23 -19.57 10.78
N GLU A 272 -12.44 -19.33 9.72
CA GLU A 272 -12.59 -20.05 8.44
C GLU A 272 -12.37 -21.55 8.57
N LEU A 273 -11.37 -21.98 9.35
CA LEU A 273 -11.18 -23.41 9.66
C LEU A 273 -12.37 -24.00 10.41
N GLY A 274 -12.96 -23.27 11.37
CA GLY A 274 -14.17 -23.70 12.07
C GLY A 274 -15.36 -23.89 11.13
N ARG A 275 -15.55 -22.95 10.20
CA ARG A 275 -16.61 -23.01 9.18
C ARG A 275 -16.48 -24.24 8.29
N LEU A 276 -15.28 -24.56 7.82
CA LEU A 276 -15.02 -25.76 7.01
C LEU A 276 -15.33 -27.08 7.73
N ASN A 277 -15.14 -27.10 9.05
CA ASN A 277 -15.44 -28.26 9.88
C ASN A 277 -16.94 -28.39 10.23
N GLY A 278 -17.82 -27.58 9.61
CA GLY A 278 -19.26 -27.66 9.78
C GLY A 278 -19.79 -27.04 11.09
N PHE A 279 -18.99 -26.21 11.77
CA PHE A 279 -19.41 -25.57 13.02
C PHE A 279 -20.33 -24.35 12.81
N ASP A 280 -20.48 -23.87 11.57
CA ASP A 280 -21.30 -22.70 11.25
C ASP A 280 -22.26 -23.01 10.08
N PRO A 281 -23.56 -23.29 10.37
CA PRO A 281 -24.56 -23.56 9.34
C PRO A 281 -24.84 -22.35 8.42
N SER A 282 -24.45 -21.13 8.82
CA SER A 282 -24.68 -19.93 8.02
C SER A 282 -23.67 -19.74 6.87
N TYR A 283 -22.67 -20.63 6.79
CA TYR A 283 -21.56 -20.56 5.82
C TYR A 283 -22.01 -20.60 4.35
N GLU A 284 -23.15 -21.24 4.05
CA GLU A 284 -23.68 -21.35 2.68
C GLU A 284 -24.26 -20.04 2.13
N SER A 285 -24.53 -19.04 2.99
CA SER A 285 -25.21 -17.80 2.59
C SER A 285 -24.26 -16.68 2.12
N CYS A 286 -22.95 -16.91 2.07
CA CYS A 286 -22.01 -15.85 1.72
C CYS A 286 -21.96 -15.60 0.20
N VAL A 287 -21.90 -14.32 -0.17
CA VAL A 287 -21.85 -13.85 -1.57
C VAL A 287 -20.53 -14.19 -2.27
N LEU A 288 -19.46 -14.41 -1.49
CA LEU A 288 -18.14 -14.72 -2.04
C LEU A 288 -18.05 -16.20 -2.42
N PRO A 289 -17.49 -16.52 -3.61
CA PRO A 289 -17.30 -17.91 -4.03
C PRO A 289 -16.43 -18.65 -3.02
N ASN A 290 -16.87 -19.85 -2.64
CA ASN A 290 -16.08 -20.75 -1.80
C ASN A 290 -15.07 -21.53 -2.65
N PRO A 291 -13.86 -21.79 -2.12
CA PRO A 291 -12.88 -22.65 -2.79
C PRO A 291 -13.44 -24.05 -3.06
N SER A 292 -13.20 -24.58 -4.25
CA SER A 292 -13.75 -25.88 -4.67
C SER A 292 -13.10 -27.10 -4.00
N ASP A 293 -11.92 -26.91 -3.42
CA ASP A 293 -11.13 -27.95 -2.76
C ASP A 293 -11.34 -28.01 -1.24
N GLY A 294 -12.30 -27.23 -0.71
CA GLY A 294 -12.59 -27.17 0.73
C GLY A 294 -11.50 -26.46 1.55
N SER A 295 -10.64 -25.66 0.92
CA SER A 295 -9.66 -24.83 1.63
C SER A 295 -10.29 -23.55 2.24
N PRO A 296 -9.66 -22.96 3.28
CA PRO A 296 -10.15 -21.72 3.93
C PRO A 296 -10.30 -20.56 2.95
N ASN A 297 -11.41 -19.80 3.01
CA ASN A 297 -11.64 -18.70 2.08
C ASN A 297 -10.79 -17.47 2.43
N LEU A 298 -9.60 -17.36 1.84
CA LEU A 298 -8.64 -16.28 2.10
C LEU A 298 -9.15 -14.89 1.66
N ILE A 299 -10.03 -14.81 0.66
CA ILE A 299 -10.65 -13.53 0.25
C ILE A 299 -11.60 -13.06 1.34
N ARG A 300 -12.43 -13.96 1.89
CA ARG A 300 -13.33 -13.62 2.99
C ARG A 300 -12.56 -13.19 4.23
N LEU A 301 -11.52 -13.95 4.60
CA LEU A 301 -10.61 -13.58 5.69
C LEU A 301 -10.07 -12.16 5.49
N TRP A 302 -9.61 -11.82 4.28
CA TRP A 302 -9.10 -10.48 3.98
C TRP A 302 -10.12 -9.38 4.23
N TRP A 303 -11.36 -9.57 3.79
CA TRP A 303 -12.45 -8.62 4.04
C TRP A 303 -12.82 -8.53 5.52
N GLU A 304 -12.88 -9.65 6.24
CA GLU A 304 -13.18 -9.67 7.68
C GLU A 304 -12.10 -8.93 8.48
N VAL A 305 -10.82 -9.06 8.10
CA VAL A 305 -9.72 -8.29 8.71
C VAL A 305 -9.92 -6.79 8.45
N LEU A 306 -10.22 -6.38 7.21
CA LEU A 306 -10.46 -4.98 6.88
C LEU A 306 -11.67 -4.39 7.61
N GLU A 307 -12.76 -5.14 7.70
CA GLU A 307 -13.97 -4.74 8.40
C GLU A 307 -13.71 -4.59 9.90
N GLU A 308 -12.99 -5.52 10.51
CA GLU A 308 -12.64 -5.48 11.92
C GLU A 308 -11.70 -4.31 12.24
N LEU A 309 -10.70 -4.03 11.40
CA LEU A 309 -9.85 -2.84 11.53
C LEU A 309 -10.69 -1.55 11.45
N SER A 310 -11.63 -1.48 10.50
CA SER A 310 -12.55 -0.35 10.37
C SER A 310 -13.43 -0.18 11.61
N ARG A 311 -13.97 -1.28 12.16
CA ARG A 311 -14.77 -1.30 13.39
C ARG A 311 -13.97 -0.81 14.60
N GLN A 312 -12.68 -1.13 14.65
CA GLN A 312 -11.74 -0.64 15.65
C GLN A 312 -11.23 0.80 15.38
N ARG A 313 -11.68 1.45 14.29
CA ARG A 313 -11.24 2.77 13.84
C ARG A 313 -9.73 2.85 13.62
N ARG A 314 -9.17 1.83 12.98
CA ARG A 314 -7.75 1.72 12.63
C ARG A 314 -7.49 2.03 11.15
N PRO A 315 -6.25 2.41 10.79
CA PRO A 315 -5.05 2.51 11.63
C PRO A 315 -4.93 3.85 12.37
N TRP A 316 -4.33 3.82 13.56
CA TRP A 316 -3.93 5.01 14.30
C TRP A 316 -2.58 5.56 13.84
N CYS A 317 -1.69 4.68 13.40
CA CYS A 317 -0.42 5.04 12.79
C CYS A 317 -0.65 5.98 11.60
N ARG A 318 -0.13 7.20 11.70
CA ARG A 318 -0.20 8.24 10.67
C ARG A 318 0.37 7.76 9.34
N LEU A 319 1.42 6.94 9.35
CA LEU A 319 2.03 6.34 8.15
C LEU A 319 1.14 5.32 7.44
N LEU A 320 0.10 4.82 8.08
CA LEU A 320 -0.86 3.90 7.47
C LEU A 320 -2.20 4.58 7.16
N GLN A 321 -2.41 5.82 7.60
CA GLN A 321 -3.65 6.56 7.34
C GLN A 321 -3.80 6.94 5.86
N TRP A 322 -5.05 7.03 5.44
CA TRP A 322 -5.48 7.48 4.12
C TRP A 322 -6.68 8.42 4.20
N LYS A 323 -6.97 9.08 3.07
CA LYS A 323 -8.08 10.01 2.86
C LYS A 323 -8.72 9.89 1.47
N THR A 324 -8.00 9.32 0.51
CA THR A 324 -8.42 9.16 -0.88
C THR A 324 -8.82 7.71 -1.15
N HIS A 325 -9.50 7.48 -2.27
CA HIS A 325 -9.83 6.13 -2.72
C HIS A 325 -8.56 5.30 -2.99
N LEU A 326 -7.57 5.89 -3.68
CA LEU A 326 -6.28 5.24 -3.91
C LEU A 326 -5.56 4.87 -2.60
N GLY A 327 -5.61 5.74 -1.59
CA GLY A 327 -5.07 5.42 -0.26
C GLY A 327 -5.76 4.22 0.40
N TRP A 328 -7.09 4.11 0.25
CA TRP A 328 -7.83 2.93 0.72
C TRP A 328 -7.42 1.65 -0.03
N LEU A 329 -7.27 1.71 -1.36
CA LEU A 329 -6.80 0.57 -2.16
C LEU A 329 -5.38 0.12 -1.74
N LEU A 330 -4.47 1.09 -1.51
CA LEU A 330 -3.12 0.81 -1.04
C LEU A 330 -3.12 0.16 0.35
N PHE A 331 -4.00 0.60 1.25
CA PHE A 331 -4.14 -0.02 2.56
C PHE A 331 -4.71 -1.45 2.47
N GLY A 332 -5.72 -1.67 1.63
CA GLY A 332 -6.25 -3.00 1.34
C GLY A 332 -5.15 -3.94 0.83
N MET A 333 -4.31 -3.46 -0.10
CA MET A 333 -3.16 -4.18 -0.61
C MET A 333 -2.14 -4.48 0.48
N PHE A 334 -1.84 -3.52 1.36
CA PHE A 334 -0.94 -3.73 2.49
C PHE A 334 -1.41 -4.88 3.40
N VAL A 335 -2.71 -4.93 3.73
CA VAL A 335 -3.29 -6.04 4.51
C VAL A 335 -3.19 -7.37 3.74
N ALA A 336 -3.49 -7.37 2.44
CA ALA A 336 -3.37 -8.58 1.61
C ALA A 336 -1.93 -9.13 1.62
N VAL A 337 -0.92 -8.27 1.61
CA VAL A 337 0.49 -8.68 1.71
C VAL A 337 0.83 -9.30 3.05
N LYS A 338 0.26 -8.77 4.15
CA LYS A 338 0.42 -9.36 5.48
C LYS A 338 -0.20 -10.75 5.52
N ILE A 339 -1.39 -10.94 4.94
CA ILE A 339 -2.02 -12.27 4.81
C ILE A 339 -1.15 -13.20 3.98
N ARG A 340 -0.71 -12.75 2.79
CA ARG A 340 0.16 -13.51 1.90
C ARG A 340 1.42 -14.00 2.62
N ARG A 341 2.12 -13.10 3.32
CA ARG A 341 3.31 -13.41 4.11
C ARG A 341 2.99 -14.41 5.22
N TRP A 342 1.95 -14.15 6.00
CA TRP A 342 1.56 -15.04 7.09
C TRP A 342 1.23 -16.46 6.58
N VAL A 343 0.51 -16.59 5.47
CA VAL A 343 0.19 -17.89 4.85
C VAL A 343 1.46 -18.64 4.41
N ILE A 344 2.43 -17.93 3.83
CA ILE A 344 3.71 -18.53 3.41
C ILE A 344 4.53 -19.00 4.61
N GLU A 345 4.53 -18.23 5.71
CA GLU A 345 5.36 -18.49 6.89
C GLU A 345 4.76 -19.52 7.87
N ASP A 346 3.43 -19.63 7.96
CA ASP A 346 2.74 -20.39 9.03
C ASP A 346 1.93 -21.58 8.45
N PRO A 347 0.73 -21.42 7.84
CA PRO A 347 0.02 -22.53 7.19
C PRO A 347 0.50 -22.76 5.75
N ALA A 348 1.78 -23.14 5.56
CA ALA A 348 2.38 -23.31 4.24
C ALA A 348 1.62 -24.29 3.32
N PHE A 349 0.80 -25.20 3.90
CA PHE A 349 -0.09 -26.11 3.15
C PHE A 349 -1.10 -25.38 2.25
N MET A 350 -1.34 -24.08 2.47
CA MET A 350 -2.28 -23.29 1.69
C MET A 350 -1.77 -22.91 0.29
N ILE A 351 -0.45 -22.84 0.05
CA ILE A 351 0.15 -22.24 -1.16
C ILE A 351 -0.28 -22.94 -2.48
N GLU A 352 -0.77 -24.17 -2.41
CA GLU A 352 -1.21 -24.94 -3.58
C GLU A 352 -2.73 -25.13 -3.65
N THR A 353 -3.48 -24.46 -2.77
CA THR A 353 -4.93 -24.57 -2.69
C THR A 353 -5.65 -23.64 -3.67
N ASN A 354 -6.89 -23.97 -4.00
CA ASN A 354 -7.77 -23.12 -4.79
C ASN A 354 -8.00 -21.76 -4.11
N ALA A 355 -8.12 -21.73 -2.77
CA ALA A 355 -8.21 -20.48 -2.01
C ALA A 355 -7.01 -19.55 -2.24
N TRP A 356 -5.81 -20.11 -2.26
CA TRP A 356 -4.60 -19.34 -2.51
C TRP A 356 -4.57 -18.76 -3.93
N SER A 357 -4.91 -19.56 -4.94
CA SER A 357 -5.02 -19.07 -6.32
C SER A 357 -6.03 -17.93 -6.43
N MET A 358 -7.23 -18.09 -5.85
CA MET A 358 -8.28 -17.06 -5.86
C MET A 358 -7.84 -15.77 -5.16
N PHE A 359 -7.12 -15.91 -4.04
CA PHE A 359 -6.57 -14.77 -3.30
C PHE A 359 -5.51 -14.02 -4.11
N GLU A 360 -4.57 -14.73 -4.73
CA GLU A 360 -3.55 -14.16 -5.62
C GLU A 360 -4.18 -13.47 -6.85
N ASP A 361 -5.24 -14.04 -7.43
CA ASP A 361 -6.03 -13.40 -8.50
C ASP A 361 -6.67 -12.09 -8.02
N SER A 362 -7.24 -12.09 -6.82
CA SER A 362 -7.86 -10.90 -6.21
C SER A 362 -6.81 -9.80 -5.92
N MET A 363 -5.60 -10.19 -5.52
CA MET A 363 -4.49 -9.25 -5.37
C MET A 363 -4.08 -8.63 -6.71
N ARG A 364 -3.99 -9.42 -7.80
CA ARG A 364 -3.71 -8.90 -9.15
C ARG A 364 -4.79 -7.94 -9.63
N GLU A 365 -6.06 -8.24 -9.36
CA GLU A 365 -7.17 -7.33 -9.66
C GLU A 365 -7.04 -6.00 -8.89
N LEU A 366 -6.71 -6.06 -7.59
CA LEU A 366 -6.49 -4.86 -6.79
C LEU A 366 -5.29 -4.05 -7.28
N GLN A 367 -4.19 -4.70 -7.70
CA GLN A 367 -3.06 -4.02 -8.33
C GLN A 367 -3.48 -3.28 -9.61
N THR A 368 -4.35 -3.89 -10.41
CA THR A 368 -4.88 -3.28 -11.64
C THR A 368 -5.68 -2.02 -11.30
N LYS A 369 -6.56 -2.08 -10.29
CA LYS A 369 -7.33 -0.92 -9.81
C LYS A 369 -6.43 0.19 -9.27
N ILE A 370 -5.40 -0.16 -8.49
CA ILE A 370 -4.39 0.80 -8.01
C ILE A 370 -3.71 1.49 -9.19
N SER A 371 -3.31 0.71 -10.21
CA SER A 371 -2.69 1.26 -11.42
C SER A 371 -3.63 2.22 -12.15
N GLN A 372 -4.89 1.84 -12.37
CA GLN A 372 -5.90 2.69 -13.01
C GLN A 372 -6.08 4.02 -12.27
N GLU A 373 -6.19 3.97 -10.93
CA GLU A 373 -6.30 5.16 -10.08
C GLU A 373 -5.06 6.07 -10.14
N ILE A 374 -3.86 5.49 -10.18
CA ILE A 374 -2.60 6.24 -10.37
C ILE A 374 -2.61 6.96 -11.71
N HIS A 375 -3.00 6.28 -12.80
CA HIS A 375 -3.04 6.86 -14.15
C HIS A 375 -4.22 7.83 -14.35
N GLY A 376 -5.23 7.78 -13.48
CA GLY A 376 -6.44 8.59 -13.58
C GLY A 376 -7.42 8.05 -14.62
N GLU A 377 -7.44 6.74 -14.80
CA GLU A 377 -8.28 5.99 -15.75
C GLU A 377 -9.55 5.39 -15.09
N ALA A 378 -9.81 5.75 -13.84
CA ALA A 378 -10.89 5.22 -13.02
C ALA A 378 -12.27 5.84 -13.30
#